data_AF-A0A7S2AB24-F1
#
_entry.id   AF-A0A7S2AB24-F1
#
_cell.length_a   1.000
_cell.length_b   1.000
_cell.length_c   1.000
_cell.angle_alpha   90.00
_cell.angle_beta   90.00
_cell.angle_gamma   90.00
#
_symmetry.space_group_name_H-M   'P 1'
#
loop_
_entity.id
_entity.type
_entity.pdbx_description
1 polymer ?
#
loop_
_entity_poly.entity_id
_entity_poly.type
_entity_poly.pdbx_seq_one_letter_code
_entity_poly.pdbx_strand_id
1 'polypeptide(L)'
;MTADASRGGRRRGNDQYAPVPLSFDGFDNPAAAQRGGAAASPRAVCVAALFVAVTIWACAALYSAAVSPHRPGDVSSSAFTADPDPSMTGRRVVWLMSFPNSGTSYTGKVVRMSSHMSTATTYGLEGAVNNQTGENIPLREDSTEGPFLSGYSNDHPVAPKYVQTKTHCGGRCCRCGPDKYLETLDSFEKQCRTGKSYLPKEDRKDSKKTKSSTYRRDIVQRAIHLVRDPFDNIVSRFHLEFHSFASKNKTDFLERYPNSPEGFAAFCKDMDENKDFSAQESKSRFITEDLLELFKDVPCHGEFYKYIQWHNLAFETTDRMRLPTLLLHYEDYDTDLKGTVNRLLSFLELSWVGRNTPDFVKGKTY
;
A
#
# COMPACT_ATOMS: atom_id res chain seq x y z
N MET A 1 48.65 48.46 30.73
CA MET A 1 48.36 47.05 31.07
C MET A 1 47.03 46.70 30.44
N THR A 2 47.09 46.20 29.21
CA THR A 2 45.95 45.84 28.38
C THR A 2 46.31 44.50 27.77
N ALA A 3 45.58 43.44 28.16
CA ALA A 3 45.74 42.11 27.61
C ALA A 3 44.40 41.65 27.06
N ASP A 4 44.39 41.60 25.74
CA ASP A 4 43.42 41.05 24.82
C ASP A 4 43.46 39.51 24.90
N ALA A 5 42.30 38.85 24.85
CA ALA A 5 42.22 37.40 24.74
C ALA A 5 40.90 36.99 24.05
N SER A 6 40.96 37.03 22.73
CA SER A 6 40.03 36.37 21.82
C SER A 6 40.03 34.85 22.04
N ARG A 7 38.84 34.26 22.26
CA ARG A 7 38.62 32.81 22.14
C ARG A 7 37.59 32.54 21.05
N GLY A 8 38.09 32.05 19.92
CA GLY A 8 37.29 31.57 18.80
C GLY A 8 36.48 30.33 19.17
N GLY A 9 35.14 30.47 19.12
CA GLY A 9 34.22 29.35 19.23
C GLY A 9 34.15 28.57 17.91
N ARG A 10 34.65 27.33 17.91
CA ARG A 10 34.38 26.35 16.84
C ARG A 10 32.90 25.99 16.85
N ARG A 11 32.13 26.53 15.88
CA ARG A 11 30.84 25.97 15.48
C ARG A 11 31.09 24.61 14.82
N ARG A 12 30.70 23.51 15.48
CA ARG A 12 30.50 22.22 14.79
C ARG A 12 29.10 22.27 14.18
N GLY A 13 29.04 22.47 12.86
CA GLY A 13 27.85 22.16 12.08
C GLY A 13 27.65 20.65 12.08
N ASN A 14 26.50 20.22 12.57
CA ASN A 14 26.06 18.83 12.52
C ASN A 14 24.99 18.75 11.43
N ASP A 15 25.45 18.77 10.19
CA ASP A 15 24.66 18.34 9.04
C ASP A 15 24.98 16.88 8.73
N GLN A 16 24.01 16.20 8.13
CA GLN A 16 24.09 14.89 7.47
C GLN A 16 23.87 13.65 8.36
N TYR A 17 22.60 13.41 8.69
CA TYR A 17 22.05 12.06 8.47
C TYR A 17 21.45 12.02 7.07
N ALA A 18 22.28 11.68 6.09
CA ALA A 18 21.79 11.25 4.79
C ALA A 18 21.12 9.87 4.98
N PRO A 19 19.89 9.65 4.50
CA PRO A 19 19.35 8.30 4.41
C PRO A 19 20.25 7.50 3.46
N VAL A 20 20.70 6.33 3.91
CA VAL A 20 21.43 5.38 3.06
C VAL A 20 20.55 5.06 1.84
N PRO A 21 20.95 5.43 0.62
CA PRO A 21 20.24 5.01 -0.56
C PRO A 21 20.55 3.53 -0.74
N LEU A 22 19.53 2.67 -0.67
CA LEU A 22 19.61 1.33 -1.26
C LEU A 22 19.57 1.50 -2.78
N SER A 23 20.72 1.84 -3.37
CA SER A 23 20.94 1.75 -4.82
C SER A 23 21.21 0.28 -5.16
N PHE A 24 20.30 -0.31 -5.94
CA PHE A 24 20.52 -1.59 -6.61
C PHE A 24 20.90 -1.30 -8.05
N ASP A 25 22.21 -1.41 -8.34
CA ASP A 25 22.72 -1.61 -9.69
C ASP A 25 23.28 -3.03 -9.75
N GLY A 26 22.89 -3.78 -10.78
CA GLY A 26 23.51 -5.05 -11.13
C GLY A 26 22.62 -6.27 -10.95
N PHE A 27 21.83 -6.59 -11.98
CA PHE A 27 21.53 -7.98 -12.32
C PHE A 27 21.57 -8.13 -13.84
N ASP A 28 22.69 -8.64 -14.32
CA ASP A 28 22.84 -9.17 -15.66
C ASP A 28 22.08 -10.50 -15.79
N ASN A 29 21.45 -10.66 -16.95
CA ASN A 29 20.63 -11.78 -17.37
C ASN A 29 21.53 -12.97 -17.75
N PRO A 30 21.44 -14.17 -17.13
CA PRO A 30 22.09 -15.34 -17.68
C PRO A 30 21.19 -16.06 -18.68
N ALA A 31 21.82 -16.40 -19.80
CA ALA A 31 21.28 -17.04 -20.97
C ALA A 31 20.56 -18.38 -20.72
N ALA A 32 19.60 -18.63 -21.60
CA ALA A 32 18.80 -19.84 -21.69
C ALA A 32 19.64 -21.11 -21.90
N ALA A 33 19.34 -22.15 -21.11
CA ALA A 33 19.76 -23.53 -21.39
C ALA A 33 18.51 -24.38 -21.65
N GLN A 34 18.36 -24.81 -22.91
CA GLN A 34 17.36 -25.80 -23.32
C GLN A 34 17.75 -27.20 -22.81
N ARG A 35 16.83 -27.91 -22.14
CA ARG A 35 16.83 -29.37 -22.07
C ARG A 35 15.41 -29.90 -22.25
N GLY A 36 15.28 -30.82 -23.21
CA GLY A 36 14.05 -31.51 -23.55
C GLY A 36 13.69 -32.61 -22.56
N GLY A 37 12.38 -32.83 -22.42
CA GLY A 37 11.76 -33.94 -21.69
C GLY A 37 10.40 -34.25 -22.32
N ALA A 38 10.11 -35.54 -22.47
CA ALA A 38 9.09 -36.10 -23.35
C ALA A 38 7.64 -35.76 -22.96
N ALA A 39 6.81 -35.68 -24.00
CA ALA A 39 5.44 -35.20 -23.99
C ALA A 39 4.42 -36.21 -23.43
N ALA A 40 3.51 -35.70 -22.60
CA ALA A 40 2.18 -36.27 -22.40
C ALA A 40 1.16 -35.50 -23.28
N SER A 41 0.14 -36.20 -23.77
CA SER A 41 -0.83 -35.73 -24.76
C SER A 41 -1.56 -34.42 -24.39
N PRO A 42 -1.46 -33.33 -25.18
CA PRO A 42 -1.90 -31.98 -24.80
C PRO A 42 -3.37 -31.65 -25.12
N ARG A 43 -4.17 -32.59 -25.64
CA ARG A 43 -5.49 -32.25 -26.21
C ARG A 43 -6.65 -32.17 -25.20
N ALA A 44 -6.54 -32.79 -24.02
CA ALA A 44 -7.64 -32.77 -23.04
C ALA A 44 -7.54 -31.60 -22.05
N VAL A 45 -6.33 -31.17 -21.69
CA VAL A 45 -6.09 -30.10 -20.70
C VAL A 45 -6.35 -28.71 -21.30
N CYS A 46 -6.09 -28.51 -22.59
CA CYS A 46 -6.35 -27.23 -23.26
C CYS A 46 -7.84 -26.88 -23.37
N VAL A 47 -8.73 -27.86 -23.46
CA VAL A 47 -10.17 -27.61 -23.62
C VAL A 47 -10.80 -27.18 -22.29
N ALA A 48 -10.43 -27.81 -21.17
CA ALA A 48 -10.92 -27.42 -19.85
C ALA A 48 -10.41 -26.03 -19.42
N ALA A 49 -9.14 -25.71 -19.68
CA ALA A 49 -8.58 -24.40 -19.39
C ALA A 49 -9.21 -23.28 -20.25
N LEU A 50 -9.56 -23.57 -21.51
CA LEU A 50 -10.29 -22.61 -22.36
C LEU A 50 -11.71 -22.37 -21.85
N PHE A 51 -12.41 -23.39 -21.37
CA PHE A 51 -13.78 -23.21 -20.85
C PHE A 51 -13.79 -22.37 -19.57
N VAL A 52 -12.89 -22.63 -18.62
CA VAL A 52 -12.78 -21.84 -17.39
C VAL A 52 -12.36 -20.39 -17.69
N ALA A 53 -11.38 -20.20 -18.57
CA ALA A 53 -10.97 -18.85 -19.00
C ALA A 53 -12.11 -18.10 -19.72
N VAL A 54 -12.87 -18.77 -20.59
CA VAL A 54 -14.02 -18.16 -21.29
C VAL A 54 -15.16 -17.85 -20.32
N THR A 55 -15.45 -18.68 -19.32
CA THR A 55 -16.46 -18.36 -18.30
C THR A 55 -16.03 -17.25 -17.36
N ILE A 56 -14.75 -17.20 -16.96
CA ILE A 56 -14.23 -16.09 -16.14
C ILE A 56 -14.23 -14.80 -16.95
N TRP A 57 -13.85 -14.85 -18.24
CA TRP A 57 -13.88 -13.68 -19.12
C TRP A 57 -15.30 -13.25 -19.45
N ALA A 58 -16.24 -14.18 -19.61
CA ALA A 58 -17.66 -13.88 -19.83
C ALA A 58 -18.34 -13.32 -18.57
N CYS A 59 -18.03 -13.85 -17.38
CA CYS A 59 -18.50 -13.27 -16.12
C CYS A 59 -17.87 -11.89 -15.85
N ALA A 60 -16.58 -11.71 -16.14
CA ALA A 60 -15.92 -10.40 -16.06
C ALA A 60 -16.46 -9.42 -17.11
N ALA A 61 -16.80 -9.87 -18.31
CA ALA A 61 -17.40 -9.05 -19.37
C ALA A 61 -18.87 -8.71 -19.07
N LEU A 62 -19.65 -9.63 -18.49
CA LEU A 62 -21.01 -9.37 -18.04
C LEU A 62 -21.05 -8.45 -16.81
N TYR A 63 -20.08 -8.60 -15.89
CA TYR A 63 -19.88 -7.65 -14.80
C TYR A 63 -19.44 -6.28 -15.33
N SER A 64 -18.56 -6.25 -16.34
CA SER A 64 -18.12 -5.02 -17.03
C SER A 64 -19.18 -4.43 -17.98
N ALA A 65 -20.24 -5.16 -18.32
CA ALA A 65 -21.35 -4.67 -19.12
C ALA A 65 -22.54 -4.21 -18.25
N ALA A 66 -22.70 -4.80 -17.05
CA ALA A 66 -23.66 -4.34 -16.05
C ALA A 66 -23.17 -3.07 -15.32
N VAL A 67 -21.85 -2.89 -15.21
CA VAL A 67 -21.22 -1.62 -14.87
C VAL A 67 -21.10 -0.84 -16.18
N SER A 68 -21.94 0.18 -16.37
CA SER A 68 -21.91 1.05 -17.55
C SER A 68 -20.46 1.39 -17.94
N PRO A 69 -20.05 1.27 -19.22
CA PRO A 69 -18.69 1.58 -19.64
C PRO A 69 -18.48 3.08 -19.48
N HIS A 70 -18.01 3.50 -18.30
CA HIS A 70 -17.42 4.80 -18.11
C HIS A 70 -16.24 4.86 -19.06
N ARG A 71 -16.32 5.75 -20.05
CA ARG A 71 -15.17 6.08 -20.88
C ARG A 71 -13.98 6.36 -19.96
N PRO A 72 -12.79 5.80 -20.25
CA PRO A 72 -11.56 6.26 -19.60
C PRO A 72 -11.35 7.72 -20.01
N GLY A 73 -11.83 8.64 -19.17
CA GLY A 73 -11.95 10.07 -19.45
C GLY A 73 -13.18 10.72 -18.80
N ASP A 74 -14.28 9.98 -18.69
CA ASP A 74 -15.45 10.39 -17.90
C ASP A 74 -15.27 9.86 -16.48
N VAL A 75 -14.31 10.43 -15.75
CA VAL A 75 -14.46 10.51 -14.30
C VAL A 75 -15.79 11.21 -14.12
N SER A 76 -16.80 10.48 -13.65
CA SER A 76 -18.09 11.06 -13.30
C SER A 76 -17.83 12.09 -12.22
N SER A 77 -17.60 13.32 -12.67
CA SER A 77 -17.56 14.55 -11.88
C SER A 77 -18.96 14.90 -11.37
N SER A 78 -19.92 13.97 -11.46
CA SER A 78 -21.27 14.10 -10.94
C SER A 78 -21.22 14.26 -9.42
N ALA A 79 -21.15 15.52 -9.02
CA ALA A 79 -21.69 16.07 -7.79
C ALA A 79 -21.19 15.44 -6.47
N PHE A 80 -19.89 15.53 -6.20
CA PHE A 80 -19.41 15.62 -4.81
C PHE A 80 -18.87 17.03 -4.53
N THR A 81 -19.75 18.02 -4.69
CA THR A 81 -19.57 19.41 -4.26
C THR A 81 -20.09 19.62 -2.85
N ALA A 82 -19.95 18.63 -1.96
CA ALA A 82 -20.04 18.95 -0.55
C ALA A 82 -18.78 19.76 -0.24
N ASP A 83 -18.89 21.08 -0.36
CA ASP A 83 -17.81 21.96 0.04
C ASP A 83 -17.49 21.60 1.51
N PRO A 84 -16.23 21.22 1.78
CA PRO A 84 -15.84 20.76 3.09
C PRO A 84 -16.18 21.84 4.11
N ASP A 85 -16.73 21.41 5.26
CA ASP A 85 -17.21 22.30 6.32
C ASP A 85 -16.23 23.48 6.51
N PRO A 86 -16.65 24.72 6.21
CA PRO A 86 -15.77 25.88 6.31
C PRO A 86 -15.29 26.13 7.74
N SER A 87 -15.96 25.56 8.76
CA SER A 87 -15.49 25.64 10.15
C SER A 87 -14.34 24.69 10.47
N MET A 88 -14.00 23.75 9.60
CA MET A 88 -12.87 22.85 9.81
C MET A 88 -11.55 23.59 9.62
N THR A 89 -10.95 23.99 10.75
CA THR A 89 -9.62 24.60 10.80
C THR A 89 -8.51 23.54 10.73
N GLY A 90 -7.44 23.86 10.01
CA GLY A 90 -6.22 23.05 9.93
C GLY A 90 -6.19 22.03 8.77
N ARG A 91 -5.16 21.18 8.80
CA ARG A 91 -4.84 20.23 7.73
C ARG A 91 -5.85 19.09 7.67
N ARG A 92 -6.15 18.64 6.45
CA ARG A 92 -7.15 17.62 6.14
C ARG A 92 -6.46 16.36 5.62
N VAL A 93 -6.95 15.22 6.07
CA VAL A 93 -6.44 13.91 5.70
C VAL A 93 -7.07 13.49 4.37
N VAL A 94 -6.21 13.15 3.41
CA VAL A 94 -6.60 12.44 2.19
C VAL A 94 -6.04 11.03 2.28
N TRP A 95 -6.89 10.02 2.44
CA TRP A 95 -6.39 8.65 2.49
C TRP A 95 -5.80 8.25 1.15
N LEU A 96 -4.58 7.72 1.15
CA LEU A 96 -4.06 6.90 0.07
C LEU A 96 -4.32 5.45 0.46
N MET A 97 -5.45 4.94 0.01
CA MET A 97 -5.96 3.60 0.29
C MET A 97 -5.46 2.63 -0.77
N SER A 98 -4.88 1.52 -0.32
CA SER A 98 -4.40 0.46 -1.21
C SER A 98 -4.30 -0.84 -0.44
N PHE A 99 -4.63 -1.97 -1.08
CA PHE A 99 -4.19 -3.26 -0.57
C PHE A 99 -2.65 -3.25 -0.52
N PRO A 100 -1.98 -3.84 0.50
CA PRO A 100 -0.53 -3.72 0.65
C PRO A 100 0.22 -4.11 -0.62
N ASN A 101 1.37 -3.47 -0.84
CA ASN A 101 2.24 -3.69 -1.99
C ASN A 101 1.66 -3.32 -3.36
N SER A 102 0.58 -2.52 -3.41
CA SER A 102 0.05 -1.96 -4.68
C SER A 102 0.68 -0.62 -5.10
N GLY A 103 1.82 -0.23 -4.52
CA GLY A 103 2.57 0.95 -4.98
C GLY A 103 2.35 2.25 -4.21
N THR A 104 1.85 2.21 -2.98
CA THR A 104 1.69 3.41 -2.14
C THR A 104 2.99 4.13 -1.85
N SER A 105 4.12 3.41 -1.72
CA SER A 105 5.45 4.01 -1.49
C SER A 105 5.87 4.87 -2.68
N TYR A 106 5.73 4.33 -3.90
CA TYR A 106 5.99 5.05 -5.14
C TYR A 106 5.07 6.25 -5.30
N THR A 107 3.77 6.04 -5.12
CA THR A 107 2.74 7.10 -5.20
C THR A 107 3.04 8.26 -4.23
N GLY A 108 3.40 7.94 -2.99
CA GLY A 108 3.81 8.95 -2.00
C GLY A 108 5.11 9.65 -2.38
N LYS A 109 6.09 8.93 -2.92
CA LYS A 109 7.35 9.51 -3.40
C LYS A 109 7.11 10.48 -4.56
N VAL A 110 6.26 10.11 -5.51
CA VAL A 110 5.84 10.95 -6.65
C VAL A 110 5.22 12.25 -6.16
N VAL A 111 4.26 12.19 -5.23
CA VAL A 111 3.66 13.41 -4.66
C VAL A 111 4.72 14.30 -4.02
N ARG A 112 5.60 13.74 -3.19
CA ARG A 112 6.67 14.51 -2.53
C ARG A 112 7.60 15.18 -3.53
N MET A 113 8.09 14.43 -4.51
CA MET A 113 9.07 14.93 -5.48
C MET A 113 8.45 15.94 -6.45
N SER A 114 7.23 15.73 -6.91
CA SER A 114 6.58 16.62 -7.88
C SER A 114 6.00 17.89 -7.25
N SER A 115 5.59 17.87 -5.98
CA SER A 115 5.00 19.04 -5.29
C SER A 115 5.92 19.71 -4.27
N HIS A 116 7.06 19.11 -3.93
CA HIS A 116 7.90 19.50 -2.79
C HIS A 116 7.09 19.63 -1.48
N MET A 117 6.05 18.82 -1.30
CA MET A 117 5.27 18.76 -0.06
C MET A 117 5.50 17.41 0.63
N SER A 118 5.48 17.39 1.96
CA SER A 118 5.49 16.15 2.72
C SER A 118 4.14 15.42 2.67
N THR A 119 4.19 14.12 2.96
CA THR A 119 3.01 13.26 3.06
C THR A 119 2.81 12.86 4.53
N ALA A 120 1.80 12.05 4.81
CA ALA A 120 1.58 11.45 6.12
C ALA A 120 1.35 9.93 5.99
N THR A 121 1.32 9.25 7.14
CA THR A 121 1.11 7.81 7.24
C THR A 121 0.40 7.47 8.53
N THR A 122 -0.44 6.44 8.52
CA THR A 122 -0.99 5.85 9.75
C THR A 122 0.01 4.92 10.44
N TYR A 123 1.15 4.64 9.82
CA TYR A 123 2.19 3.75 10.34
C TYR A 123 3.33 4.55 10.95
N GLY A 124 3.34 4.73 12.26
CA GLY A 124 4.36 5.50 12.97
C GLY A 124 5.79 4.97 12.77
N LEU A 125 5.98 3.69 12.46
CA LEU A 125 7.29 3.14 12.08
C LEU A 125 7.84 3.71 10.76
N GLU A 126 6.97 4.25 9.91
CA GLU A 126 7.31 4.93 8.66
C GLU A 126 7.27 6.47 8.81
N GLY A 127 6.78 6.96 9.95
CA GLY A 127 6.59 8.38 10.21
C GLY A 127 7.86 9.06 10.72
N ALA A 128 7.88 10.38 10.59
CA ALA A 128 8.87 11.25 11.21
C ALA A 128 8.79 11.12 12.74
N VAL A 129 9.95 11.19 13.37
CA VAL A 129 10.12 11.06 14.82
C VAL A 129 10.80 12.31 15.35
N ASN A 130 10.30 12.84 16.46
CA ASN A 130 10.96 13.92 17.17
C ASN A 130 12.23 13.38 17.82
N ASN A 131 13.40 13.93 17.46
CA ASN A 131 14.69 13.46 17.97
C ASN A 131 14.85 13.62 19.49
N GLN A 132 14.13 14.55 20.12
CA GLN A 132 14.17 14.78 21.56
C GLN A 132 13.33 13.72 22.28
N THR A 133 12.01 13.69 22.02
CA THR A 133 11.05 12.82 22.73
C THR A 133 11.05 11.38 22.23
N GLY A 134 11.47 11.15 20.98
CA GLY A 134 11.39 9.88 20.27
C GLY A 134 9.99 9.52 19.80
N GLU A 135 9.00 10.41 19.93
CA GLU A 135 7.63 10.19 19.51
C GLU A 135 7.43 10.56 18.04
N ASN A 136 6.38 10.01 17.42
CA ASN A 136 6.00 10.43 16.08
C ASN A 136 5.49 11.86 16.07
N ILE A 137 5.79 12.59 14.98
CA ILE A 137 5.28 13.95 14.78
C ILE A 137 3.87 13.87 14.17
N PRO A 138 2.81 14.27 14.89
CA PRO A 138 1.45 14.21 14.36
C PRO A 138 1.25 15.23 13.24
N LEU A 139 0.36 14.93 12.30
CA LEU A 139 -0.02 15.84 11.21
C LEU A 139 -0.71 17.11 11.75
N ARG A 140 -1.47 16.97 12.84
CA ARG A 140 -2.21 18.04 13.51
C ARG A 140 -1.92 18.03 15.00
N GLU A 141 -1.84 19.22 15.59
CA GLU A 141 -1.60 19.38 17.03
C GLU A 141 -2.80 18.89 17.86
N ASP A 142 -4.02 19.00 17.34
CA ASP A 142 -5.27 18.55 17.98
C ASP A 142 -5.58 17.06 17.75
N SER A 143 -4.65 16.29 17.16
CA SER A 143 -4.81 14.86 16.85
C SER A 143 -3.48 14.13 17.05
N THR A 144 -3.09 13.97 18.32
CA THR A 144 -1.81 13.35 18.69
C THR A 144 -1.77 11.84 18.41
N GLU A 145 -2.92 11.21 18.23
CA GLU A 145 -3.10 9.81 17.87
C GLU A 145 -2.74 9.49 16.41
N GLY A 146 -2.45 10.52 15.60
CA GLY A 146 -2.10 10.42 14.20
C GLY A 146 -3.08 11.15 13.27
N PRO A 147 -2.96 10.98 11.94
CA PRO A 147 -1.82 10.33 11.28
C PRO A 147 -0.52 11.12 11.51
N PHE A 148 0.62 10.51 11.18
CA PHE A 148 1.95 11.08 11.44
C PHE A 148 2.59 11.59 10.16
N LEU A 149 3.35 12.67 10.24
CA LEU A 149 4.09 13.20 9.09
C LEU A 149 5.10 12.17 8.57
N SER A 150 5.33 12.13 7.26
CA SER A 150 6.26 11.22 6.59
C SER A 150 7.04 11.96 5.51
N GLY A 151 8.36 11.82 5.51
CA GLY A 151 9.25 12.57 4.62
C GLY A 151 9.24 14.08 4.89
N TYR A 152 8.96 14.48 6.13
CA TYR A 152 8.98 15.88 6.55
C TYR A 152 10.41 16.38 6.70
N SER A 153 10.73 17.46 5.98
CA SER A 153 11.99 18.20 6.08
C SER A 153 11.74 19.66 5.71
N ASN A 154 12.75 20.52 5.89
CA ASN A 154 12.66 21.92 5.43
C ASN A 154 12.42 22.02 3.91
N ASP A 155 12.88 21.03 3.14
CA ASP A 155 12.69 20.97 1.68
C ASP A 155 11.32 20.41 1.27
N HIS A 156 10.60 19.78 2.21
CA HIS A 156 9.29 19.19 2.00
C HIS A 156 8.33 19.64 3.12
N PRO A 157 7.92 20.92 3.13
CA PRO A 157 6.95 21.42 4.10
C PRO A 157 5.62 20.65 4.03
N VAL A 158 4.82 20.76 5.07
CA VAL A 158 3.50 20.12 5.09
C VAL A 158 2.54 20.91 4.21
N ALA A 159 1.81 20.23 3.33
CA ALA A 159 0.79 20.87 2.50
C ALA A 159 -0.23 21.64 3.37
N PRO A 160 -0.70 22.82 2.92
CA PRO A 160 -1.50 23.72 3.74
C PRO A 160 -2.92 23.19 4.00
N LYS A 161 -3.48 22.42 3.05
CA LYS A 161 -4.89 21.99 3.09
C LYS A 161 -5.02 20.47 3.09
N TYR A 162 -4.69 19.79 2.00
CA TYR A 162 -4.85 18.34 1.86
C TYR A 162 -3.52 17.63 1.93
N VAL A 163 -3.41 16.68 2.86
CA VAL A 163 -2.20 15.87 3.05
C VAL A 163 -2.50 14.41 2.72
N GLN A 164 -1.86 13.92 1.66
CA GLN A 164 -1.91 12.51 1.30
C GLN A 164 -1.37 11.67 2.46
N THR A 165 -2.18 10.73 2.93
CA THR A 165 -1.94 9.92 4.13
C THR A 165 -2.04 8.45 3.78
N LYS A 166 -0.92 7.74 3.78
CA LYS A 166 -0.87 6.30 3.50
C LYS A 166 -1.66 5.51 4.55
N THR A 167 -2.55 4.62 4.08
CA THR A 167 -3.22 3.62 4.90
C THR A 167 -3.55 2.36 4.07
N HIS A 168 -3.45 1.19 4.70
CA HIS A 168 -3.85 -0.10 4.15
C HIS A 168 -5.04 -0.69 4.91
N CYS A 169 -5.65 0.07 5.82
CA CYS A 169 -6.80 -0.35 6.61
C CYS A 169 -6.58 -1.73 7.31
N GLY A 170 -7.67 -2.47 7.51
CA GLY A 170 -7.69 -3.81 8.07
C GLY A 170 -7.59 -4.90 7.01
N GLY A 171 -7.82 -6.15 7.39
CA GLY A 171 -8.11 -7.22 6.42
C GLY A 171 -6.94 -7.73 5.55
N ARG A 172 -5.68 -7.44 5.92
CA ARG A 172 -4.55 -7.48 4.97
C ARG A 172 -3.37 -8.39 5.31
N CYS A 173 -3.52 -9.24 6.33
CA CYS A 173 -2.45 -10.16 6.74
C CYS A 173 -2.12 -11.19 5.65
N CYS A 174 -0.84 -11.58 5.54
CA CYS A 174 -0.38 -12.52 4.50
C CYS A 174 -0.63 -13.97 4.92
N ARG A 175 -0.06 -14.40 6.04
CA ARG A 175 -0.19 -15.79 6.53
C ARG A 175 -1.19 -15.90 7.68
N CYS A 176 -2.48 -15.77 7.37
CA CYS A 176 -3.55 -15.77 8.36
C CYS A 176 -4.85 -16.34 7.78
N GLY A 177 -5.68 -16.92 8.65
CA GLY A 177 -7.01 -17.39 8.28
C GLY A 177 -8.09 -16.31 8.33
N PRO A 178 -9.30 -16.62 7.84
CA PRO A 178 -10.45 -15.71 7.70
C PRO A 178 -10.73 -14.82 8.91
N ASP A 179 -10.63 -15.34 10.12
CA ASP A 179 -10.91 -14.59 11.36
C ASP A 179 -10.01 -13.35 11.55
N LYS A 180 -8.89 -13.28 10.81
CA LYS A 180 -7.93 -12.16 10.86
C LYS A 180 -8.04 -11.19 9.70
N TYR A 181 -8.60 -11.62 8.57
CA TYR A 181 -8.67 -10.79 7.37
C TYR A 181 -10.10 -10.39 6.97
N LEU A 182 -11.12 -11.07 7.48
CA LEU A 182 -12.51 -10.69 7.27
C LEU A 182 -12.84 -9.48 8.15
N GLU A 183 -13.21 -8.39 7.51
CA GLU A 183 -13.57 -7.14 8.16
C GLU A 183 -15.03 -6.80 7.87
N THR A 184 -15.69 -6.16 8.82
CA THR A 184 -16.94 -5.43 8.58
C THR A 184 -16.62 -4.04 8.08
N LEU A 185 -17.61 -3.30 7.53
CA LEU A 185 -17.40 -1.91 7.16
C LEU A 185 -16.93 -1.04 8.34
N ASP A 186 -17.47 -1.25 9.54
CA ASP A 186 -17.08 -0.49 10.74
C ASP A 186 -15.66 -0.79 11.19
N SER A 187 -15.30 -2.08 11.23
CA SER A 187 -13.94 -2.47 11.60
C SER A 187 -12.92 -2.05 10.55
N PHE A 188 -13.25 -2.17 9.26
CA PHE A 188 -12.39 -1.72 8.16
C PHE A 188 -12.12 -0.21 8.21
N GLU A 189 -13.17 0.62 8.32
CA GLU A 189 -13.07 2.07 8.45
C GLU A 189 -12.21 2.47 9.66
N LYS A 190 -12.50 1.86 10.81
CA LYS A 190 -11.72 2.12 12.03
C LYS A 190 -10.25 1.76 11.82
N GLN A 191 -9.96 0.66 11.13
CA GLN A 191 -8.59 0.24 10.83
C GLN A 191 -7.91 1.16 9.81
N CYS A 192 -8.64 1.82 8.90
CA CYS A 192 -8.08 2.86 8.04
C CYS A 192 -7.50 4.03 8.85
N ARG A 193 -8.06 4.31 10.03
CA ARG A 193 -7.59 5.34 10.99
C ARG A 193 -6.68 4.82 12.09
N THR A 194 -6.51 3.50 12.18
CA THR A 194 -5.76 2.91 13.28
C THR A 194 -4.33 2.65 12.86
N GLY A 195 -3.42 3.20 13.65
CA GLY A 195 -1.98 3.13 13.47
C GLY A 195 -1.27 2.49 14.64
N LYS A 196 0.04 2.28 14.47
CA LYS A 196 0.98 2.06 15.57
C LYS A 196 1.90 3.27 15.66
N SER A 197 1.96 3.93 16.81
CA SER A 197 2.88 5.02 17.10
C SER A 197 3.98 4.58 18.05
N TYR A 198 5.12 5.26 18.01
CA TYR A 198 6.20 5.08 18.96
C TYR A 198 5.81 5.56 20.36
N LEU A 199 6.14 4.77 21.41
CA LEU A 199 6.05 5.26 22.79
C LEU A 199 7.16 6.29 23.09
N PRO A 200 6.96 7.24 24.03
CA PRO A 200 8.00 8.15 24.49
C PRO A 200 9.27 7.39 24.93
N LYS A 201 10.46 7.99 24.75
CA LYS A 201 11.73 7.34 25.13
C LYS A 201 11.78 6.92 26.60
N GLU A 202 11.17 7.70 27.48
CA GLU A 202 11.14 7.46 28.93
C GLU A 202 10.44 6.13 29.28
N ASP A 203 9.46 5.72 28.46
CA ASP A 203 8.70 4.48 28.64
C ASP A 203 9.36 3.28 27.94
N ARG A 204 10.49 3.48 27.25
CA ARG A 204 11.20 2.43 26.52
C ARG A 204 12.27 1.77 27.39
N LYS A 205 11.91 0.65 28.05
CA LYS A 205 12.91 -0.37 28.41
C LYS A 205 13.53 -1.05 27.18
N ASP A 206 12.77 -1.07 26.07
CA ASP A 206 13.17 -1.55 24.74
C ASP A 206 12.85 -0.48 23.69
N SER A 207 13.80 -0.22 22.79
CA SER A 207 13.77 0.89 21.81
C SER A 207 12.64 0.84 20.77
N LYS A 208 11.78 -0.20 20.78
CA LYS A 208 10.79 -0.48 19.74
C LYS A 208 9.34 -0.65 20.22
N LYS A 209 9.00 -0.29 21.47
CA LYS A 209 7.60 -0.39 21.91
C LYS A 209 6.72 0.60 21.14
N THR A 210 5.58 0.10 20.65
CA THR A 210 4.58 0.88 19.92
C THR A 210 3.23 0.80 20.63
N LYS A 211 2.43 1.86 20.51
CA LYS A 211 1.04 1.93 20.99
C LYS A 211 0.11 1.97 19.79
N SER A 212 -1.01 1.28 19.87
CA SER A 212 -2.07 1.43 18.87
C SER A 212 -2.90 2.67 19.17
N SER A 213 -3.14 3.49 18.14
CA SER A 213 -3.90 4.73 18.26
C SER A 213 -4.83 4.88 17.07
N THR A 214 -6.00 5.48 17.29
CA THR A 214 -7.01 5.72 16.26
C THR A 214 -7.33 7.21 16.29
N TYR A 215 -7.03 7.93 15.21
CA TYR A 215 -7.33 9.36 15.12
C TYR A 215 -8.80 9.61 14.73
N ARG A 216 -9.27 10.85 14.88
CA ARG A 216 -10.68 11.18 14.68
C ARG A 216 -11.13 10.99 13.23
N ARG A 217 -12.41 10.67 13.03
CA ARG A 217 -12.99 10.43 11.69
C ARG A 217 -13.18 11.71 10.88
N ASP A 218 -13.54 12.81 11.54
CA ASP A 218 -13.91 14.09 10.93
C ASP A 218 -12.78 14.75 10.14
N ILE A 219 -11.51 14.47 10.47
CA ILE A 219 -10.38 15.08 9.75
C ILE A 219 -10.15 14.47 8.36
N VAL A 220 -10.80 13.35 8.03
CA VAL A 220 -10.71 12.66 6.73
C VAL A 220 -11.70 13.27 5.76
N GLN A 221 -11.19 13.79 4.64
CA GLN A 221 -11.98 14.63 3.75
C GLN A 221 -11.98 14.16 2.29
N ARG A 222 -11.01 13.32 1.90
CA ARG A 222 -10.93 12.72 0.55
C ARG A 222 -10.28 11.34 0.62
N ALA A 223 -10.42 10.56 -0.44
CA ALA A 223 -9.68 9.32 -0.62
C ALA A 223 -9.06 9.24 -2.02
N ILE A 224 -7.91 8.58 -2.10
CA ILE A 224 -7.28 8.10 -3.32
C ILE A 224 -7.31 6.59 -3.17
N HIS A 225 -8.04 5.92 -4.06
CA HIS A 225 -8.13 4.47 -4.10
C HIS A 225 -7.17 3.97 -5.17
N LEU A 226 -6.02 3.46 -4.74
CA LEU A 226 -5.00 2.90 -5.61
C LEU A 226 -5.26 1.42 -5.85
N VAL A 227 -5.48 1.07 -7.11
CA VAL A 227 -5.69 -0.30 -7.59
C VAL A 227 -4.49 -0.69 -8.45
N ARG A 228 -3.96 -1.90 -8.23
CA ARG A 228 -2.92 -2.50 -9.06
C ARG A 228 -3.44 -3.80 -9.61
N ASP A 229 -2.95 -4.26 -10.75
CA ASP A 229 -3.27 -5.59 -11.26
C ASP A 229 -3.18 -6.66 -10.14
N PRO A 230 -4.23 -7.49 -9.95
CA PRO A 230 -4.29 -8.42 -8.83
C PRO A 230 -3.17 -9.48 -8.87
N PHE A 231 -2.76 -9.92 -10.06
CA PHE A 231 -1.68 -10.91 -10.18
C PHE A 231 -0.35 -10.26 -9.78
N ASP A 232 -0.07 -9.07 -10.31
CA ASP A 232 1.14 -8.31 -9.96
C ASP A 232 1.18 -7.97 -8.46
N ASN A 233 0.04 -7.67 -7.85
CA ASN A 233 -0.03 -7.42 -6.42
C ASN A 233 0.35 -8.67 -5.59
N ILE A 234 -0.23 -9.83 -5.91
CA ILE A 234 0.01 -11.07 -5.16
C ILE A 234 1.47 -11.51 -5.30
N VAL A 235 2.04 -11.42 -6.50
CA VAL A 235 3.48 -11.65 -6.73
C VAL A 235 4.32 -10.68 -5.90
N SER A 236 3.94 -9.41 -5.83
CA SER A 236 4.65 -8.41 -5.02
C SER A 236 4.56 -8.68 -3.51
N ARG A 237 3.47 -9.29 -3.05
CA ARG A 237 3.34 -9.73 -1.65
C ARG A 237 4.23 -10.93 -1.34
N PHE A 238 4.35 -11.87 -2.27
CA PHE A 238 5.33 -12.95 -2.16
C PHE A 238 6.76 -12.38 -2.03
N HIS A 239 7.15 -11.44 -2.90
CA HIS A 239 8.46 -10.80 -2.80
C HIS A 239 8.66 -10.06 -1.47
N LEU A 240 7.63 -9.39 -0.95
CA LEU A 240 7.71 -8.73 0.36
C LEU A 240 7.98 -9.74 1.48
N GLU A 241 7.25 -10.86 1.51
CA GLU A 241 7.48 -11.92 2.49
C GLU A 241 8.89 -12.49 2.33
N PHE A 242 9.30 -12.83 1.10
CA PHE A 242 10.65 -13.30 0.80
C PHE A 242 11.73 -12.37 1.35
N HIS A 243 11.64 -11.07 1.07
CA HIS A 243 12.58 -10.07 1.59
C HIS A 243 12.51 -9.95 3.12
N SER A 244 11.33 -10.04 3.72
CA SER A 244 11.17 -10.03 5.18
C SER A 244 11.89 -11.22 5.83
N PHE A 245 11.73 -12.42 5.29
CA PHE A 245 12.39 -13.64 5.78
C PHE A 245 13.90 -13.62 5.49
N ALA A 246 14.32 -13.09 4.34
CA ALA A 246 15.73 -12.89 4.00
C ALA A 246 16.42 -11.94 4.99
N SER A 247 15.80 -10.80 5.30
CA SER A 247 16.34 -9.84 6.28
C SER A 247 16.49 -10.39 7.70
N LYS A 248 15.80 -11.51 7.99
CA LYS A 248 15.81 -12.21 9.28
C LYS A 248 16.67 -13.49 9.27
N ASN A 249 17.41 -13.75 8.19
CA ASN A 249 18.22 -14.96 7.98
C ASN A 249 17.43 -16.27 8.22
N LYS A 250 16.18 -16.32 7.76
CA LYS A 250 15.33 -17.52 7.86
C LYS A 250 15.53 -18.44 6.66
N THR A 251 16.65 -19.16 6.67
CA THR A 251 17.10 -19.99 5.54
C THR A 251 16.10 -21.07 5.15
N ASP A 252 15.40 -21.65 6.12
CA ASP A 252 14.35 -22.65 5.92
C ASP A 252 13.22 -22.16 5.00
N PHE A 253 12.80 -20.90 5.18
CA PHE A 253 11.80 -20.28 4.32
C PHE A 253 12.35 -20.03 2.90
N LEU A 254 13.58 -19.51 2.80
CA LEU A 254 14.20 -19.12 1.53
C LEU A 254 14.51 -20.33 0.64
N GLU A 255 14.89 -21.46 1.25
CA GLU A 255 15.12 -22.72 0.55
C GLU A 255 13.80 -23.32 0.05
N ARG A 256 12.73 -23.22 0.85
CA ARG A 256 11.41 -23.77 0.49
C ARG A 256 10.70 -22.94 -0.58
N TYR A 257 10.84 -21.62 -0.52
CA TYR A 257 10.20 -20.69 -1.45
C TYR A 257 11.26 -19.77 -2.06
N PRO A 258 12.14 -20.29 -2.96
CA PRO A 258 13.13 -19.47 -3.62
C PRO A 258 12.45 -18.31 -4.39
N ASN A 259 13.18 -17.22 -4.63
CA ASN A 259 12.66 -16.09 -5.40
C ASN A 259 12.59 -16.42 -6.91
N SER A 260 11.74 -17.38 -7.27
CA SER A 260 11.52 -17.90 -8.62
C SER A 260 10.04 -18.22 -8.83
N PRO A 261 9.59 -18.46 -10.08
CA PRO A 261 8.22 -18.89 -10.37
C PRO A 261 7.81 -20.15 -9.60
N GLU A 262 8.71 -21.13 -9.47
CA GLU A 262 8.47 -22.37 -8.74
C GLU A 262 8.32 -22.13 -7.23
N GLY A 263 9.14 -21.24 -6.67
CA GLY A 263 9.03 -20.87 -5.26
C GLY A 263 7.75 -20.10 -4.96
N PHE A 264 7.29 -19.23 -5.86
CA PHE A 264 6.00 -18.58 -5.77
C PHE A 264 4.83 -19.59 -5.84
N ALA A 265 4.87 -20.52 -6.80
CA ALA A 265 3.85 -21.57 -6.91
C ALA A 265 3.80 -22.45 -5.65
N ALA A 266 4.96 -22.82 -5.11
CA ALA A 266 5.06 -23.57 -3.85
C ALA A 266 4.54 -22.76 -2.65
N PHE A 267 4.78 -21.46 -2.62
CA PHE A 267 4.26 -20.55 -1.60
C PHE A 267 2.73 -20.48 -1.65
N CYS A 268 2.15 -20.31 -2.83
CA CYS A 268 0.70 -20.33 -3.02
C CYS A 268 0.09 -21.65 -2.54
N LYS A 269 0.69 -22.77 -2.96
CA LYS A 269 0.22 -24.10 -2.56
C LYS A 269 0.25 -24.28 -1.04
N ASP A 270 1.32 -23.88 -0.36
CA ASP A 270 1.40 -23.97 1.12
C ASP A 270 0.35 -23.10 1.81
N MET A 271 0.08 -21.92 1.27
CA MET A 271 -0.95 -21.02 1.78
C MET A 271 -2.35 -21.61 1.67
N ASP A 272 -2.66 -22.21 0.51
CA ASP A 272 -3.96 -22.81 0.22
C ASP A 272 -4.18 -24.14 0.97
N GLU A 273 -3.13 -24.96 1.11
CA GLU A 273 -3.18 -26.26 1.81
C GLU A 273 -2.94 -26.16 3.32
N ASN A 274 -2.76 -24.95 3.86
CA ASN A 274 -2.54 -24.76 5.27
C ASN A 274 -3.79 -25.19 6.07
N LYS A 275 -3.67 -26.32 6.78
CA LYS A 275 -4.79 -26.95 7.51
C LYS A 275 -5.51 -25.99 8.46
N ASP A 276 -4.80 -25.07 9.10
CA ASP A 276 -5.42 -24.12 10.03
C ASP A 276 -6.26 -23.08 9.28
N PHE A 277 -5.83 -22.68 8.09
CA PHE A 277 -6.55 -21.71 7.26
C PHE A 277 -7.73 -22.37 6.56
N SER A 278 -7.53 -23.52 5.90
CA SER A 278 -8.63 -24.24 5.23
C SER A 278 -9.72 -24.64 6.22
N ALA A 279 -9.36 -25.07 7.45
CA ALA A 279 -10.35 -25.39 8.48
C ALA A 279 -11.12 -24.16 9.00
N GLN A 280 -10.52 -22.97 8.98
CA GLN A 280 -11.22 -21.72 9.29
C GLN A 280 -12.12 -21.29 8.12
N GLU A 281 -11.69 -21.51 6.88
CA GLU A 281 -12.48 -21.20 5.68
C GLU A 281 -13.76 -22.04 5.62
N SER A 282 -13.68 -23.36 5.83
CA SER A 282 -14.86 -24.23 5.90
C SER A 282 -15.81 -23.93 7.08
N LYS A 283 -15.35 -23.21 8.09
CA LYS A 283 -16.17 -22.78 9.24
C LYS A 283 -16.67 -21.34 9.10
N SER A 284 -16.16 -20.60 8.13
CA SER A 284 -16.50 -19.19 7.95
C SER A 284 -17.92 -19.07 7.43
N ARG A 285 -18.74 -18.25 8.10
CA ARG A 285 -20.08 -17.92 7.60
C ARG A 285 -20.08 -17.11 6.29
N PHE A 286 -18.91 -16.58 5.90
CA PHE A 286 -18.76 -15.71 4.74
C PHE A 286 -18.18 -16.45 3.53
N ILE A 287 -17.56 -17.61 3.74
CA ILE A 287 -16.99 -18.45 2.68
C ILE A 287 -17.90 -19.66 2.55
N THR A 288 -18.77 -19.64 1.55
CA THR A 288 -19.76 -20.70 1.31
C THR A 288 -19.11 -21.91 0.64
N GLU A 289 -19.78 -23.06 0.70
CA GLU A 289 -19.33 -24.27 -0.03
C GLU A 289 -19.18 -24.02 -1.54
N ASP A 290 -20.09 -23.25 -2.14
CA ASP A 290 -19.98 -22.86 -3.55
C ASP A 290 -18.70 -22.05 -3.83
N LEU A 291 -18.33 -21.16 -2.90
CA LEU A 291 -17.09 -20.38 -3.03
C LEU A 291 -15.85 -21.26 -2.84
N LEU A 292 -15.90 -22.22 -1.92
CA LEU A 292 -14.82 -23.20 -1.73
C LEU A 292 -14.61 -24.06 -2.98
N GLU A 293 -15.68 -24.48 -3.66
CA GLU A 293 -15.55 -25.24 -4.91
C GLU A 293 -14.93 -24.38 -6.01
N LEU A 294 -15.24 -23.07 -6.07
CA LEU A 294 -14.57 -22.15 -6.99
C LEU A 294 -13.07 -21.94 -6.67
N PHE A 295 -12.67 -22.07 -5.40
CA PHE A 295 -11.27 -21.92 -4.97
C PHE A 295 -10.38 -23.10 -5.32
N LYS A 296 -10.95 -24.29 -5.47
CA LYS A 296 -10.24 -25.57 -5.59
C LYS A 296 -9.12 -25.59 -6.63
N ASP A 297 -9.34 -24.94 -7.77
CA ASP A 297 -8.39 -24.90 -8.89
C ASP A 297 -7.69 -23.55 -9.07
N VAL A 298 -7.85 -22.63 -8.10
CA VAL A 298 -7.26 -21.29 -8.14
C VAL A 298 -6.05 -21.25 -7.19
N PRO A 299 -4.81 -21.18 -7.71
CA PRO A 299 -3.65 -21.01 -6.86
C PRO A 299 -3.69 -19.67 -6.12
N CYS A 300 -3.26 -19.66 -4.86
CA CYS A 300 -3.28 -18.46 -4.02
C CYS A 300 -4.70 -17.89 -3.82
N HIS A 301 -5.76 -18.73 -3.85
CA HIS A 301 -7.15 -18.25 -3.78
C HIS A 301 -7.41 -17.36 -2.56
N GLY A 302 -6.80 -17.67 -1.42
CA GLY A 302 -6.92 -16.85 -0.21
C GLY A 302 -6.37 -15.43 -0.40
N GLU A 303 -5.28 -15.24 -1.14
CA GLU A 303 -4.72 -13.92 -1.45
C GLU A 303 -5.60 -13.14 -2.44
N PHE A 304 -6.14 -13.81 -3.47
CA PHE A 304 -7.11 -13.17 -4.39
C PHE A 304 -8.38 -12.75 -3.67
N TYR A 305 -8.93 -13.62 -2.82
CA TYR A 305 -10.12 -13.29 -2.04
C TYR A 305 -9.87 -12.08 -1.13
N LYS A 306 -8.74 -12.06 -0.41
CA LYS A 306 -8.34 -10.91 0.42
C LYS A 306 -8.22 -9.61 -0.39
N TYR A 307 -7.56 -9.68 -1.54
CA TYR A 307 -7.43 -8.52 -2.44
C TYR A 307 -8.82 -7.99 -2.83
N ILE A 308 -9.70 -8.85 -3.36
CA ILE A 308 -11.03 -8.46 -3.84
C ILE A 308 -11.87 -7.89 -2.70
N GLN A 309 -11.97 -8.59 -1.57
CA GLN A 309 -12.76 -8.14 -0.42
C GLN A 309 -12.25 -6.83 0.16
N TRP A 310 -10.93 -6.63 0.22
CA TRP A 310 -10.35 -5.37 0.67
C TRP A 310 -10.74 -4.21 -0.24
N HIS A 311 -10.70 -4.40 -1.57
CA HIS A 311 -11.10 -3.37 -2.52
C HIS A 311 -12.61 -3.07 -2.46
N ASN A 312 -13.46 -4.09 -2.30
CA ASN A 312 -14.90 -3.90 -2.09
C ASN A 312 -15.19 -3.07 -0.82
N LEU A 313 -14.54 -3.41 0.30
CA LEU A 313 -14.68 -2.66 1.55
C LEU A 313 -14.17 -1.22 1.43
N ALA A 314 -13.12 -0.97 0.64
CA ALA A 314 -12.62 0.38 0.38
C ALA A 314 -13.64 1.22 -0.43
N PHE A 315 -14.26 0.65 -1.46
CA PHE A 315 -15.33 1.30 -2.21
C PHE A 315 -16.54 1.61 -1.31
N GLU A 316 -17.05 0.62 -0.58
CA GLU A 316 -18.20 0.80 0.30
C GLU A 316 -17.91 1.78 1.44
N THR A 317 -16.70 1.76 2.01
CA THR A 317 -16.31 2.69 3.08
C THR A 317 -16.26 4.12 2.59
N THR A 318 -15.67 4.37 1.42
CA THR A 318 -15.57 5.72 0.84
C THR A 318 -16.93 6.27 0.44
N ASP A 319 -17.81 5.43 -0.13
CA ASP A 319 -19.21 5.79 -0.43
C ASP A 319 -20.01 6.11 0.83
N ARG A 320 -19.97 5.22 1.84
CA ARG A 320 -20.65 5.41 3.13
C ARG A 320 -20.18 6.66 3.87
N MET A 321 -18.90 7.02 3.74
CA MET A 321 -18.34 8.25 4.29
C MET A 321 -18.59 9.48 3.41
N ARG A 322 -19.13 9.31 2.20
CA ARG A 322 -19.35 10.35 1.19
C ARG A 322 -18.06 11.11 0.86
N LEU A 323 -16.94 10.39 0.80
CA LEU A 323 -15.65 10.97 0.48
C LEU A 323 -15.53 11.16 -1.04
N PRO A 324 -15.17 12.38 -1.51
CA PRO A 324 -14.65 12.53 -2.85
C PRO A 324 -13.46 11.57 -3.02
N THR A 325 -13.52 10.72 -4.04
CA THR A 325 -12.56 9.63 -4.23
C THR A 325 -11.95 9.68 -5.62
N LEU A 326 -10.60 9.71 -5.69
CA LEU A 326 -9.85 9.54 -6.92
C LEU A 326 -9.49 8.06 -7.07
N LEU A 327 -10.06 7.39 -8.07
CA LEU A 327 -9.61 6.06 -8.49
C LEU A 327 -8.33 6.20 -9.32
N LEU A 328 -7.29 5.45 -8.95
CA LEU A 328 -6.00 5.46 -9.61
C LEU A 328 -5.58 4.02 -9.90
N HIS A 329 -5.29 3.71 -11.17
CA HIS A 329 -4.66 2.45 -11.54
C HIS A 329 -3.14 2.64 -11.49
N TYR A 330 -2.43 1.72 -10.81
CA TYR A 330 -0.99 1.82 -10.62
C TYR A 330 -0.23 1.76 -11.94
N GLU A 331 -0.77 1.02 -12.90
CA GLU A 331 -0.25 0.85 -14.26
C GLU A 331 -0.33 2.15 -15.07
N ASP A 332 -1.18 3.11 -14.69
CA ASP A 332 -1.24 4.43 -15.35
C ASP A 332 0.10 5.19 -15.23
N TYR A 333 0.93 4.89 -14.22
CA TYR A 333 2.27 5.46 -14.10
C TYR A 333 3.22 4.99 -15.22
N ASP A 334 3.00 3.81 -15.77
CA ASP A 334 3.78 3.25 -16.88
C ASP A 334 3.37 3.91 -18.21
N THR A 335 2.06 4.03 -18.43
CA THR A 335 1.51 4.46 -19.72
C THR A 335 1.35 5.97 -19.86
N ASP A 336 1.07 6.68 -18.75
CA ASP A 336 0.89 8.13 -18.72
C ASP A 336 1.33 8.71 -17.37
N LEU A 337 2.63 8.67 -17.10
CA LEU A 337 3.20 9.22 -15.87
C LEU A 337 2.76 10.68 -15.62
N LYS A 338 2.87 11.54 -16.64
CA LYS A 338 2.61 12.98 -16.48
C LYS A 338 1.14 13.26 -16.19
N GLY A 339 0.21 12.67 -16.95
CA GLY A 339 -1.22 12.86 -16.75
C GLY A 339 -1.70 12.28 -15.41
N THR A 340 -1.17 11.11 -15.04
CA THR A 340 -1.44 10.47 -13.73
C THR A 340 -1.00 11.36 -12.57
N VAL A 341 0.21 11.92 -12.63
CA VAL A 341 0.70 12.84 -11.60
C VAL A 341 -0.10 14.13 -11.57
N ASN A 342 -0.44 14.71 -12.73
CA ASN A 342 -1.26 15.92 -12.78
C ASN A 342 -2.64 15.72 -12.16
N ARG A 343 -3.32 14.60 -12.47
CA ARG A 343 -4.60 14.20 -11.85
C ARG A 343 -4.46 14.12 -10.34
N LEU A 344 -3.43 13.43 -9.86
CA LEU A 344 -3.15 13.23 -8.45
C LEU A 344 -2.88 14.55 -7.70
N LEU A 345 -2.01 15.41 -8.24
CA LEU A 345 -1.70 16.71 -7.64
C LEU A 345 -2.90 17.65 -7.67
N SER A 346 -3.66 17.68 -8.76
CA SER A 346 -4.90 18.47 -8.87
C SER A 346 -5.92 18.03 -7.82
N PHE A 347 -6.10 16.73 -7.61
CA PHE A 347 -6.98 16.19 -6.57
C PHE A 347 -6.52 16.53 -5.15
N LEU A 348 -5.22 16.76 -4.95
CA LEU A 348 -4.66 17.22 -3.67
C LEU A 348 -4.60 18.75 -3.55
N GLU A 349 -5.03 19.49 -4.57
CA GLU A 349 -4.88 20.96 -4.66
C GLU A 349 -3.41 21.40 -4.49
N LEU A 350 -2.50 20.66 -5.11
CA LEU A 350 -1.06 20.93 -5.10
C LEU A 350 -0.59 21.36 -6.49
N SER A 351 0.36 22.29 -6.52
CA SER A 351 1.05 22.66 -7.74
C SER A 351 2.21 21.72 -8.02
N TRP A 352 2.46 21.45 -9.30
CA TRP A 352 3.70 20.82 -9.73
C TRP A 352 4.83 21.85 -9.68
N VAL A 353 5.80 21.66 -8.79
CA VAL A 353 6.98 22.53 -8.63
C VAL A 353 8.30 21.76 -8.74
N GLY A 354 8.25 20.44 -8.65
CA GLY A 354 9.40 19.55 -8.75
C GLY A 354 10.01 19.56 -10.14
N ARG A 355 11.34 19.61 -10.20
CA ARG A 355 12.08 19.57 -11.48
C ARG A 355 12.02 18.20 -12.15
N ASN A 356 11.99 17.12 -11.35
CA ASN A 356 11.99 15.74 -11.84
C ASN A 356 10.94 14.91 -11.09
N THR A 357 10.22 14.07 -11.83
CA THR A 357 9.39 12.99 -11.28
C THR A 357 10.26 11.74 -11.15
N PRO A 358 10.12 10.91 -10.10
CA PRO A 358 10.86 9.65 -10.06
C PRO A 358 10.41 8.73 -11.20
N ASP A 359 11.37 8.10 -11.87
CA ASP A 359 11.07 7.16 -12.94
C ASP A 359 10.23 5.98 -12.43
N PHE A 360 9.24 5.62 -13.25
CA PHE A 360 8.48 4.39 -13.06
C PHE A 360 9.21 3.23 -13.74
N VAL A 361 9.43 2.16 -13.00
CA VAL A 361 10.10 0.93 -13.43
C VAL A 361 9.16 -0.20 -13.09
N LYS A 362 8.57 -0.78 -14.13
CA LYS A 362 7.66 -1.92 -14.01
C LYS A 362 8.33 -3.08 -13.26
N GLY A 363 7.59 -3.71 -12.35
CA GLY A 363 8.08 -4.83 -11.54
C GLY A 363 9.03 -4.46 -10.39
N LYS A 364 9.43 -3.19 -10.26
CA LYS A 364 10.27 -2.75 -9.13
C LYS A 364 9.46 -2.67 -7.84
N THR A 365 10.03 -3.17 -6.76
CA THR A 365 9.51 -2.95 -5.40
C THR A 365 10.00 -1.59 -4.90
N TYR A 366 9.07 -0.72 -4.46
CA TYR A 366 9.32 0.67 -4.08
C TYR A 366 9.09 0.98 -2.60
#